data_AF-A0A7E5VSE9-F1
#
_entry.id   AF-A0A7E5VSE9-F1
#
_cell.length_a   1.000
_cell.length_b   1.000
_cell.length_c   1.000
_cell.angle_alpha   90.00
_cell.angle_beta   90.00
_cell.angle_gamma   90.00
#
_symmetry.space_group_name_H-M   'P 1'
#
loop_
_entity.id
_entity.type
_entity.pdbx_description
1 polymer ?
#
loop_
_entity_poly.entity_id
_entity_poly.type
_entity_poly.pdbx_seq_one_letter_code
_entity_poly.pdbx_strand_id
1 'polypeptide(L)'
;MFRVLNHRGRREVERVRSRLSGFRLSNSSQIENSGTFYYRTLFCSILSGFPSLFIGAVVMTTVAYYFKTGKGHAAICTVAYHFFVVEAILSLSYINGWATPLRTRHRRLAHVVLQVCGFVCAAYGIVQVTIREGVSKTVHGLSGAILAVLTVLSFVVGPFILKNVHRAHTLHIVFGIPTLLMSGICVCYGLLKPEFTDWAGLDLVRILIGFVMFYCILIAVTTIMKCLKRI
;
A
#
# COMPACT_ATOMS: atom_id res chain seq x y z
N MET A 1 -58.18 57.95 -2.96
CA MET A 1 -57.20 58.10 -1.88
C MET A 1 -56.38 56.81 -1.80
N PHE A 2 -55.36 56.72 -2.65
CA PHE A 2 -54.45 55.57 -2.78
C PHE A 2 -53.10 55.96 -2.17
N ARG A 3 -52.35 54.96 -1.68
CA ARG A 3 -50.99 55.01 -1.09
C ARG A 3 -50.93 55.26 0.42
N VAL A 4 -50.92 54.18 1.20
CA VAL A 4 -49.86 53.92 2.18
C VAL A 4 -49.75 52.40 2.35
N LEU A 5 -49.14 51.73 1.38
CA LEU A 5 -48.54 50.43 1.62
C LEU A 5 -47.11 50.53 1.12
N ASN A 6 -46.25 49.77 1.79
CA ASN A 6 -45.09 49.14 1.17
C ASN A 6 -43.73 49.83 1.32
N HIS A 7 -43.29 50.07 2.56
CA HIS A 7 -41.86 50.25 2.85
C HIS A 7 -41.28 49.18 3.81
N ARG A 8 -42.12 48.49 4.58
CA ARG A 8 -41.71 47.32 5.38
C ARG A 8 -41.66 46.04 4.54
N GLY A 9 -42.71 45.75 3.76
CA GLY A 9 -42.75 44.56 2.91
C GLY A 9 -41.62 44.50 1.87
N ARG A 10 -41.32 45.62 1.21
CA ARG A 10 -40.23 45.69 0.22
C ARG A 10 -38.84 45.37 0.81
N ARG A 11 -38.58 45.78 2.06
CA ARG A 11 -37.30 45.48 2.76
C ARG A 11 -37.17 44.02 3.17
N GLU A 12 -38.28 43.33 3.39
CA GLU A 12 -38.27 41.92 3.77
C GLU A 12 -38.07 41.01 2.55
N VAL A 13 -38.71 41.36 1.43
CA VAL A 13 -38.53 40.67 0.14
C VAL A 13 -37.09 40.79 -0.36
N GLU A 14 -36.45 41.97 -0.25
CA GLU A 14 -35.04 42.13 -0.63
C GLU A 14 -34.07 41.33 0.27
N ARG A 15 -34.40 41.19 1.56
CA ARG A 15 -33.59 40.43 2.52
C ARG A 15 -33.69 38.92 2.30
N VAL A 16 -34.85 38.42 1.89
CA VAL A 16 -35.03 37.02 1.49
C VAL A 16 -34.35 36.74 0.14
N ARG A 17 -34.46 37.68 -0.81
CA ARG A 17 -33.81 37.56 -2.13
C ARG A 17 -32.29 37.52 -2.01
N SER A 18 -31.68 38.33 -1.15
CA SER A 18 -30.23 38.35 -0.93
C SER A 18 -29.69 37.09 -0.24
N ARG A 19 -30.47 36.50 0.68
CA ARG A 19 -30.14 35.19 1.28
C ARG A 19 -30.22 34.05 0.27
N LEU A 20 -31.24 34.05 -0.59
CA LEU A 20 -31.41 33.03 -1.62
C LEU A 20 -30.34 33.14 -2.72
N SER A 21 -29.91 34.34 -3.10
CA SER A 21 -28.83 34.52 -4.07
C SER A 21 -27.46 34.09 -3.52
N GLY A 22 -27.19 34.32 -2.23
CA GLY A 22 -25.98 33.81 -1.56
C GLY A 22 -25.95 32.27 -1.45
N PHE A 23 -27.09 31.66 -1.13
CA PHE A 23 -27.21 30.20 -1.04
C PHE A 23 -27.01 29.50 -2.40
N ARG A 24 -27.46 30.14 -3.49
CA ARG A 24 -27.32 29.58 -4.85
C ARG A 24 -25.86 29.55 -5.32
N LEU A 25 -25.07 30.58 -5.04
CA LEU A 25 -23.65 30.66 -5.43
C LEU A 25 -22.73 29.77 -4.58
N SER A 26 -23.06 29.54 -3.31
CA SER A 26 -22.36 28.58 -2.44
C SER A 26 -22.56 27.13 -2.90
N ASN A 27 -23.74 26.79 -3.41
CA ASN A 27 -24.03 25.42 -3.84
C ASN A 27 -23.39 25.08 -5.20
N SER A 28 -23.31 25.99 -6.16
CA SER A 28 -22.65 25.71 -7.45
C SER A 28 -21.16 25.44 -7.27
N SER A 29 -20.47 26.23 -6.45
CA SER A 29 -19.05 26.02 -6.15
C SER A 29 -18.79 24.76 -5.31
N GLN A 30 -19.69 24.36 -4.41
CA GLN A 30 -19.59 23.07 -3.72
C GLN A 30 -19.82 21.87 -4.65
N ILE A 31 -20.75 21.97 -5.60
CA ILE A 31 -21.04 20.89 -6.57
C ILE A 31 -19.88 20.71 -7.55
N GLU A 32 -19.28 21.79 -8.05
CA GLU A 32 -18.13 21.73 -8.96
C GLU A 32 -16.87 21.18 -8.27
N ASN A 33 -16.68 21.52 -6.98
CA ASN A 33 -15.61 20.97 -6.15
C ASN A 33 -15.90 19.49 -5.74
N SER A 34 -17.18 19.09 -5.68
CA SER A 34 -17.55 17.69 -5.41
C SER A 34 -17.24 16.75 -6.57
N GLY A 35 -17.41 17.21 -7.82
CA GLY A 35 -17.13 16.42 -9.02
C GLY A 35 -15.64 16.11 -9.18
N THR A 36 -14.78 17.13 -9.09
CA THR A 36 -13.32 16.96 -9.18
C THR A 36 -12.77 16.10 -8.04
N PHE A 37 -13.29 16.26 -6.82
CA PHE A 37 -12.96 15.39 -5.69
C PHE A 37 -13.41 13.94 -5.89
N TYR A 38 -14.60 13.73 -6.48
CA TYR A 38 -15.14 12.41 -6.80
C TYR A 38 -14.27 11.67 -7.83
N TYR A 39 -13.96 12.29 -8.98
CA TYR A 39 -13.12 11.66 -10.01
C TYR A 39 -11.73 11.30 -9.48
N ARG A 40 -11.11 12.20 -8.68
CA ARG A 40 -9.82 11.91 -8.05
C ARG A 40 -9.89 10.73 -7.09
N THR A 41 -10.93 10.67 -6.27
CA THR A 41 -11.11 9.56 -5.31
C THR A 41 -11.37 8.24 -6.03
N LEU A 42 -12.20 8.25 -7.07
CA LEU A 42 -12.46 7.09 -7.92
C LEU A 42 -11.17 6.59 -8.59
N PHE A 43 -10.41 7.51 -9.19
CA PHE A 43 -9.14 7.18 -9.83
C PHE A 43 -8.12 6.60 -8.85
N CYS A 44 -7.97 7.21 -7.66
CA CYS A 44 -7.11 6.66 -6.61
C CYS A 44 -7.59 5.28 -6.14
N SER A 45 -8.90 5.04 -6.10
CA SER A 45 -9.49 3.75 -5.72
C SER A 45 -9.14 2.67 -6.72
N ILE A 46 -9.33 2.95 -8.01
CA ILE A 46 -8.95 2.05 -9.11
C ILE A 46 -7.44 1.77 -9.07
N LEU A 47 -6.60 2.82 -8.96
CA LEU A 47 -5.15 2.67 -8.87
C LEU A 47 -4.71 1.84 -7.67
N SER A 48 -5.40 1.93 -6.53
CA SER A 48 -5.07 1.15 -5.34
C SER A 48 -5.46 -0.33 -5.42
N GLY A 49 -6.39 -0.69 -6.33
CA GLY A 49 -6.79 -2.08 -6.55
C GLY A 49 -5.78 -2.88 -7.40
N PHE A 50 -5.06 -2.22 -8.32
CA PHE A 50 -4.06 -2.87 -9.16
C PHE A 50 -2.92 -3.55 -8.38
N PRO A 51 -2.33 -2.94 -7.32
CA PRO A 51 -1.37 -3.61 -6.47
C PRO A 51 -1.82 -4.98 -5.98
N SER A 52 -3.01 -5.10 -5.38
CA SER A 52 -3.49 -6.39 -4.85
C SER A 52 -3.68 -7.44 -5.95
N LEU A 53 -4.13 -7.04 -7.15
CA LEU A 53 -4.22 -7.94 -8.31
C LEU A 53 -2.84 -8.44 -8.75
N PHE A 54 -1.87 -7.54 -8.88
CA PHE A 54 -0.52 -7.86 -9.32
C PHE A 54 0.26 -8.67 -8.29
N ILE A 55 0.09 -8.37 -7.00
CA ILE A 55 0.58 -9.19 -5.88
C ILE A 55 0.01 -10.60 -5.99
N GLY A 56 -1.31 -10.73 -6.19
CA GLY A 56 -1.98 -12.01 -6.38
C GLY A 56 -1.38 -12.82 -7.52
N ALA A 57 -1.17 -12.20 -8.68
CA ALA A 57 -0.54 -12.87 -9.82
C ALA A 57 0.86 -13.40 -9.49
N VAL A 58 1.75 -12.56 -8.94
CA VAL A 58 3.12 -12.95 -8.57
C VAL A 58 3.12 -14.06 -7.52
N VAL A 59 2.32 -13.91 -6.46
CA VAL A 59 2.25 -14.87 -5.35
C VAL A 59 1.71 -16.21 -5.84
N MET A 60 0.59 -16.22 -6.58
CA MET A 60 0.00 -17.46 -7.08
C MET A 60 0.94 -18.18 -8.05
N THR A 61 1.68 -17.47 -8.92
CA THR A 61 2.66 -18.11 -9.79
C THR A 61 3.82 -18.73 -8.99
N THR A 62 4.34 -18.05 -7.95
CA THR A 62 5.40 -18.64 -7.10
C THR A 62 4.91 -19.83 -6.28
N VAL A 63 3.64 -19.84 -5.85
CA VAL A 63 3.01 -20.98 -5.19
C VAL A 63 2.82 -22.15 -6.17
N ALA A 64 2.41 -21.89 -7.40
CA ALA A 64 2.33 -22.91 -8.45
C ALA A 64 3.71 -23.53 -8.75
N TYR A 65 4.76 -22.70 -8.81
CA TYR A 65 6.15 -23.16 -8.94
C TYR A 65 6.56 -24.07 -7.76
N TYR A 66 6.16 -23.73 -6.54
CA TYR A 66 6.39 -24.58 -5.37
C TYR A 66 5.74 -25.96 -5.51
N PHE A 67 4.47 -26.03 -5.91
CA PHE A 67 3.80 -27.33 -6.12
C PHE A 67 4.50 -28.19 -7.18
N LYS A 68 5.13 -27.56 -8.18
CA LYS A 68 5.88 -28.28 -9.22
C LYS A 68 7.24 -28.78 -8.75
N THR A 69 7.97 -28.00 -7.96
CA THR A 69 9.40 -28.25 -7.65
C THR A 69 9.70 -28.68 -6.22
N GLY A 70 8.75 -28.49 -5.29
CA GLY A 70 8.97 -28.67 -3.86
C GLY A 70 9.89 -27.62 -3.21
N LYS A 71 10.33 -26.59 -3.95
CA LYS A 71 11.21 -25.52 -3.44
C LYS A 71 10.42 -24.49 -2.62
N GLY A 72 10.15 -24.82 -1.35
CA GLY A 72 9.30 -24.02 -0.46
C GLY A 72 9.78 -22.59 -0.20
N HIS A 73 11.09 -22.33 -0.24
CA HIS A 73 11.66 -21.01 0.03
C HIS A 73 11.06 -19.90 -0.85
N ALA A 74 10.95 -20.15 -2.17
CA ALA A 74 10.47 -19.14 -3.11
C ALA A 74 9.01 -18.74 -2.80
N ALA A 75 8.13 -19.71 -2.63
CA ALA A 75 6.72 -19.44 -2.32
C ALA A 75 6.56 -18.80 -0.94
N ILE A 76 7.19 -19.34 0.10
CA ILE A 76 7.03 -18.85 1.49
C ILE A 76 7.55 -17.42 1.62
N CYS A 77 8.75 -17.12 1.09
CA CYS A 77 9.31 -15.77 1.15
C CYS A 77 8.51 -14.78 0.30
N THR A 78 7.97 -15.21 -0.85
CA THR A 78 7.12 -14.34 -1.68
C THR A 78 5.80 -14.04 -0.99
N VAL A 79 5.14 -15.05 -0.40
CA VAL A 79 3.93 -14.85 0.42
C VAL A 79 4.24 -13.95 1.62
N ALA A 80 5.35 -14.16 2.30
CA ALA A 80 5.75 -13.35 3.44
C ALA A 80 5.92 -11.86 3.07
N TYR A 81 6.79 -11.57 2.10
CA TYR A 81 7.18 -10.20 1.80
C TYR A 81 6.24 -9.48 0.84
N HIS A 82 5.60 -10.18 -0.08
CA HIS A 82 4.78 -9.55 -1.12
C HIS A 82 3.29 -9.70 -0.90
N PHE A 83 2.83 -10.75 -0.20
CA PHE A 83 1.43 -10.80 0.24
C PHE A 83 1.27 -10.14 1.60
N PHE A 84 1.80 -10.73 2.68
CA PHE A 84 1.52 -10.26 4.04
C PHE A 84 2.06 -8.85 4.31
N VAL A 85 3.34 -8.58 4.03
CA VAL A 85 3.94 -7.27 4.34
C VAL A 85 3.34 -6.16 3.47
N VAL A 86 3.08 -6.41 2.18
CA VAL A 86 2.50 -5.39 1.29
C VAL A 86 1.03 -5.13 1.62
N GLU A 87 0.23 -6.18 1.86
CA GLU A 87 -1.16 -6.02 2.32
C GLU A 87 -1.21 -5.36 3.71
N ALA A 88 -0.21 -5.58 4.57
CA ALA A 88 -0.09 -4.83 5.82
C ALA A 88 0.04 -3.33 5.56
N ILE A 89 0.87 -2.91 4.61
CA ILE A 89 1.03 -1.50 4.23
C ILE A 89 -0.27 -0.96 3.62
N LEU A 90 -0.89 -1.70 2.70
CA LEU A 90 -2.14 -1.32 2.03
C LEU A 90 -3.32 -1.24 3.00
N SER A 91 -3.36 -2.07 4.06
CA SER A 91 -4.41 -2.05 5.09
C SER A 91 -4.49 -0.71 5.84
N LEU A 92 -3.43 0.10 5.84
CA LEU A 92 -3.44 1.43 6.44
C LEU A 92 -4.07 2.50 5.53
N SER A 93 -4.29 2.20 4.25
CA SER A 93 -4.93 3.11 3.29
C SER A 93 -6.45 3.03 3.37
N TYR A 94 -7.13 4.18 3.47
CA TYR A 94 -8.60 4.24 3.41
C TYR A 94 -9.17 3.95 2.02
N ILE A 95 -8.29 3.99 1.01
CA ILE A 95 -8.62 3.78 -0.40
C ILE A 95 -8.59 2.29 -0.75
N ASN A 96 -7.92 1.48 0.07
CA ASN A 96 -7.84 0.04 -0.14
C ASN A 96 -9.20 -0.61 0.14
N GLY A 97 -9.78 -1.24 -0.88
CA GLY A 97 -11.19 -1.66 -0.91
C GLY A 97 -11.63 -2.48 0.31
N TRP A 98 -10.82 -3.46 0.74
CA TRP A 98 -11.15 -4.30 1.89
C TRP A 98 -10.93 -3.61 3.24
N ALA A 99 -10.07 -2.57 3.30
CA ALA A 99 -9.79 -1.82 4.51
C ALA A 99 -10.70 -0.59 4.70
N THR A 100 -11.41 -0.16 3.65
CA THR A 100 -12.37 0.96 3.67
C THR A 100 -13.40 0.89 4.82
N PRO A 101 -14.10 -0.23 5.07
CA PRO A 101 -15.10 -0.29 6.14
C PRO A 101 -14.49 -0.33 7.55
N LEU A 102 -13.18 -0.56 7.69
CA LEU A 102 -12.53 -0.71 8.99
C LEU A 102 -12.24 0.65 9.61
N ARG A 103 -12.51 0.80 10.92
CA ARG A 103 -12.07 1.99 11.68
C ARG A 103 -10.54 2.05 11.75
N THR A 104 -9.97 3.25 11.93
CA THR A 104 -8.51 3.46 12.05
C THR A 104 -7.82 2.53 13.06
N ARG A 105 -8.46 2.23 14.20
CA ARG A 105 -7.92 1.30 15.20
C ARG A 105 -7.80 -0.12 14.63
N HIS A 106 -8.82 -0.61 13.93
CA HIS A 106 -8.83 -1.94 13.31
C HIS A 106 -7.84 -2.05 12.15
N ARG A 107 -7.65 -0.99 11.36
CA ARG A 107 -6.63 -0.96 10.30
C ARG A 107 -5.21 -1.08 10.86
N ARG A 108 -4.91 -0.39 11.96
CA ARG A 108 -3.62 -0.55 12.66
C ARG A 108 -3.43 -1.97 13.20
N LEU A 109 -4.49 -2.56 13.74
CA LEU A 109 -4.45 -3.96 14.19
C LEU A 109 -4.18 -4.91 13.01
N ALA A 110 -4.90 -4.75 11.90
CA ALA A 110 -4.70 -5.55 10.69
C ALA A 110 -3.26 -5.43 10.17
N HIS A 111 -2.72 -4.21 10.13
CA HIS A 111 -1.31 -3.97 9.79
C HIS A 111 -0.36 -4.77 10.70
N VAL A 112 -0.53 -4.68 12.03
CA VAL A 112 0.34 -5.40 12.98
C VAL A 112 0.23 -6.91 12.80
N VAL A 113 -0.99 -7.45 12.69
CA VAL A 113 -1.22 -8.89 12.52
C VAL A 113 -0.57 -9.39 11.21
N LEU A 114 -0.80 -8.69 10.10
CA LEU A 114 -0.20 -9.05 8.82
C LEU A 114 1.33 -8.94 8.84
N GLN A 115 1.91 -7.93 9.51
CA GLN A 115 3.37 -7.82 9.70
C GLN A 115 3.94 -8.99 10.51
N VAL A 116 3.27 -9.40 11.58
CA VAL A 116 3.71 -10.56 12.39
C VAL A 116 3.65 -11.84 11.56
N CYS A 117 2.56 -12.08 10.82
CA CYS A 117 2.46 -13.23 9.91
C CYS A 117 3.57 -13.21 8.86
N GLY A 118 3.80 -12.06 8.22
CA GLY A 118 4.87 -11.88 7.25
C GLY A 118 6.24 -12.15 7.84
N PHE A 119 6.54 -11.63 9.03
CA PHE A 119 7.81 -11.85 9.72
C PHE A 119 8.05 -13.33 10.05
N VAL A 120 7.06 -14.03 10.59
CA VAL A 120 7.16 -15.46 10.92
C VAL A 120 7.40 -16.29 9.66
N CYS A 121 6.63 -16.05 8.60
CA CYS A 121 6.82 -16.75 7.32
C CYS A 121 8.18 -16.46 6.70
N ALA A 122 8.63 -15.20 6.70
CA ALA A 122 9.94 -14.82 6.17
C ALA A 122 11.08 -15.49 6.95
N ALA A 123 11.02 -15.48 8.29
CA ALA A 123 12.00 -16.11 9.14
C ALA A 123 12.09 -17.62 8.85
N TYR A 124 10.94 -18.30 8.74
CA TYR A 124 10.89 -19.72 8.39
C TYR A 124 11.52 -19.99 7.01
N GLY A 125 11.14 -19.22 5.99
CA GLY A 125 11.68 -19.37 4.63
C GLY A 125 13.19 -19.11 4.54
N ILE A 126 13.71 -18.13 5.28
CA ILE A 126 15.15 -17.83 5.35
C ILE A 126 15.89 -18.95 6.07
N VAL A 127 15.43 -19.39 7.24
CA VAL A 127 16.06 -20.48 8.00
C VAL A 127 16.14 -21.76 7.16
N GLN A 128 15.07 -22.10 6.43
CA GLN A 128 15.07 -23.28 5.56
C GLN A 128 16.18 -23.23 4.50
N VAL A 129 16.36 -22.10 3.81
CA VAL A 129 17.39 -21.99 2.78
C VAL A 129 18.78 -21.93 3.39
N THR A 130 18.96 -21.24 4.52
CA THR A 130 20.27 -21.13 5.18
C THR A 130 20.76 -22.48 5.70
N ILE A 131 19.87 -23.33 6.22
CA ILE A 131 20.26 -24.69 6.67
C ILE A 131 20.65 -25.57 5.48
N ARG A 132 19.95 -25.46 4.35
CA ARG A 132 20.17 -26.32 3.17
C ARG A 132 21.33 -25.89 2.29
N GLU A 133 21.47 -24.59 2.07
CA GLU A 133 22.36 -24.00 1.05
C GLU A 133 23.40 -23.04 1.65
N GLY A 134 23.30 -22.71 2.94
CA GLY A 134 24.17 -21.70 3.56
C GLY A 134 23.84 -20.27 3.13
N VAL A 135 24.80 -19.36 3.34
CA VAL A 135 24.68 -17.96 2.93
C VAL A 135 25.14 -17.79 1.49
N SER A 136 24.20 -17.50 0.59
CA SER A 136 24.49 -17.28 -0.83
C SER A 136 25.14 -15.92 -1.08
N LYS A 137 26.23 -15.89 -1.87
CA LYS A 137 26.91 -14.66 -2.33
C LYS A 137 26.34 -14.10 -3.64
N THR A 138 25.25 -14.67 -4.15
CA THR A 138 24.56 -14.17 -5.35
C THR A 138 23.90 -12.82 -5.07
N VAL A 139 23.56 -12.06 -6.12
CA VAL A 139 22.82 -10.80 -5.96
C VAL A 139 21.46 -11.02 -5.28
N HIS A 140 20.77 -12.13 -5.58
CA HIS A 140 19.56 -12.55 -4.89
C HIS A 140 19.81 -12.83 -3.39
N GLY A 141 20.87 -13.58 -3.07
CA GLY A 141 21.25 -13.88 -1.68
C GLY A 141 21.61 -12.63 -0.88
N LEU A 142 22.41 -11.73 -1.46
CA LEU A 142 22.83 -10.48 -0.82
C LEU A 142 21.66 -9.51 -0.61
N SER A 143 20.81 -9.33 -1.64
CA SER A 143 19.62 -8.50 -1.51
C SER A 143 18.63 -9.07 -0.49
N GLY A 144 18.47 -10.40 -0.42
CA GLY A 144 17.69 -11.08 0.61
C GLY A 144 18.25 -10.90 2.03
N ALA A 145 19.58 -10.90 2.20
CA ALA A 145 20.21 -10.64 3.49
C ALA A 145 20.00 -9.19 3.96
N ILE A 146 20.21 -8.21 3.07
CA ILE A 146 19.93 -6.79 3.36
C ILE A 146 18.46 -6.61 3.71
N LEU A 147 17.55 -7.22 2.94
CA LEU A 147 16.12 -7.22 3.20
C LEU A 147 15.80 -7.75 4.60
N ALA A 148 16.39 -8.87 5.02
CA ALA A 148 16.17 -9.45 6.34
C ALA A 148 16.59 -8.48 7.46
N VAL A 149 17.75 -7.83 7.34
CA VAL A 149 18.23 -6.83 8.31
C VAL A 149 17.27 -5.65 8.39
N LEU A 150 16.89 -5.07 7.24
CA LEU A 150 15.95 -3.94 7.20
C LEU A 150 14.58 -4.31 7.78
N THR A 151 14.12 -5.54 7.54
CA THR A 151 12.87 -6.08 8.10
C THR A 151 12.93 -6.14 9.62
N VAL A 152 14.01 -6.67 10.19
CA VAL A 152 14.19 -6.72 11.65
C VAL A 152 14.21 -5.31 12.25
N LEU A 153 14.96 -4.37 11.65
CA LEU A 153 15.00 -2.99 12.11
C LEU A 153 13.61 -2.34 12.07
N SER A 154 12.89 -2.48 10.95
CA SER A 154 11.53 -1.94 10.80
C SER A 154 10.55 -2.54 11.81
N PHE A 155 10.63 -3.86 12.04
CA PHE A 155 9.77 -4.59 12.97
C PHE A 155 10.04 -4.18 14.43
N VAL A 156 11.29 -4.04 14.85
CA VAL A 156 11.67 -3.61 16.20
C VAL A 156 11.25 -2.17 16.48
N VAL A 157 11.32 -1.27 15.49
CA VAL A 157 10.89 0.13 15.64
C VAL A 157 9.36 0.25 15.75
N GLY A 158 8.60 -0.64 15.11
CA GLY A 158 7.13 -0.60 15.04
C GLY A 158 6.42 -0.44 16.39
N PRO A 159 6.71 -1.27 17.42
CA PRO A 159 6.10 -1.15 18.75
C PRO A 159 6.30 0.21 19.44
N PHE A 160 7.40 0.91 19.18
CA PHE A 160 7.65 2.23 19.78
C PHE A 160 6.69 3.31 19.26
N ILE A 161 6.10 3.12 18.07
CA ILE A 161 5.05 3.99 17.54
C ILE A 161 3.79 3.91 18.40
N LEU A 162 3.46 2.71 18.90
CA LEU A 162 2.29 2.51 19.77
C LEU A 162 2.45 3.24 21.11
N LYS A 163 3.69 3.48 21.54
CA LYS A 163 4.04 4.28 22.72
C LYS A 163 4.10 5.80 22.45
N ASN A 164 3.65 6.25 21.28
CA ASN A 164 3.66 7.66 20.85
C ASN A 164 5.04 8.34 20.83
N VAL A 165 6.12 7.58 20.61
CA VAL A 165 7.45 8.19 20.42
C VAL A 165 7.51 8.84 19.04
N HIS A 166 7.50 10.16 18.97
CA HIS A 166 7.35 10.93 17.72
C HIS A 166 8.39 10.53 16.65
N ARG A 167 9.66 10.33 17.04
CA ARG A 167 10.75 9.93 16.12
C ARG A 167 10.61 8.49 15.60
N ALA A 168 9.93 7.61 16.33
CA ALA A 168 9.78 6.21 15.92
C ALA A 168 8.94 6.05 14.65
N HIS A 169 7.95 6.92 14.44
CA HIS A 169 7.13 6.90 13.23
C HIS A 169 7.97 7.17 11.97
N THR A 170 8.82 8.20 12.01
CA THR A 170 9.72 8.53 10.91
C THR A 170 10.73 7.41 10.66
N LEU A 171 11.36 6.88 11.71
CA LEU A 171 12.32 5.78 11.58
C LEU A 171 11.69 4.53 10.96
N HIS A 172 10.49 4.14 11.39
CA HIS A 172 9.80 2.98 10.83
C HIS A 172 9.50 3.14 9.34
N ILE A 173 9.12 4.35 8.89
CA ILE A 173 8.92 4.63 7.46
C ILE A 173 10.24 4.60 6.70
N VAL A 174 11.30 5.20 7.27
CA VAL A 174 12.64 5.24 6.68
C VAL A 174 13.24 3.84 6.52
N PHE A 175 12.95 2.89 7.40
CA PHE A 175 13.34 1.48 7.20
C PHE A 175 12.33 0.70 6.34
N GLY A 176 11.04 0.99 6.47
CA GLY A 176 9.97 0.27 5.78
C GLY A 176 9.97 0.44 4.26
N ILE A 177 10.20 1.66 3.75
CA ILE A 177 10.23 1.89 2.29
C ILE A 177 11.42 1.16 1.62
N PRO A 178 12.68 1.28 2.10
CA PRO A 178 13.78 0.49 1.59
C PRO A 178 13.55 -1.01 1.71
N THR A 179 12.91 -1.48 2.79
CA THR A 179 12.53 -2.90 2.93
C THR A 179 11.64 -3.36 1.77
N LEU A 180 10.60 -2.59 1.44
CA LEU A 180 9.70 -2.87 0.32
C LEU A 180 10.41 -2.87 -1.03
N LEU A 181 11.34 -1.93 -1.26
CA LEU A 181 12.08 -1.86 -2.52
C LEU A 181 13.08 -3.02 -2.64
N MET A 182 13.79 -3.33 -1.55
CA MET A 182 14.72 -4.46 -1.51
C MET A 182 14.00 -5.82 -1.67
N SER A 183 12.78 -5.98 -1.15
CA SER A 183 11.99 -7.19 -1.38
C SER A 183 11.56 -7.34 -2.83
N GLY A 184 11.23 -6.23 -3.49
CA GLY A 184 10.96 -6.18 -4.94
C GLY A 184 12.19 -6.63 -5.74
N ILE A 185 13.35 -6.02 -5.48
CA ILE A 185 14.62 -6.39 -6.13
C ILE A 185 14.95 -7.87 -5.92
N CYS A 186 14.84 -8.35 -4.67
CA CYS A 186 15.14 -9.73 -4.32
C CYS A 186 14.25 -10.72 -5.10
N VAL A 187 12.93 -10.46 -5.18
CA VAL A 187 12.01 -11.31 -5.95
C VAL A 187 12.27 -11.22 -7.45
N CYS A 188 12.54 -10.03 -8.00
CA CYS A 188 12.90 -9.91 -9.42
C CYS A 188 14.12 -10.78 -9.78
N TYR A 189 15.17 -10.76 -8.96
CA TYR A 189 16.31 -11.66 -9.16
C TYR A 189 15.98 -13.14 -8.91
N GLY A 190 15.04 -13.44 -8.00
CA GLY A 190 14.55 -14.80 -7.79
C GLY A 190 13.80 -15.36 -9.00
N LEU A 191 12.97 -14.52 -9.65
CA LEU A 191 12.22 -14.88 -10.87
C LEU A 191 13.13 -15.05 -12.09
N LEU A 192 14.29 -14.38 -12.12
CA LEU A 192 15.29 -14.48 -13.18
C LEU A 192 16.24 -15.68 -13.03
N LYS A 193 16.08 -16.50 -11.98
CA LYS A 193 16.87 -17.72 -11.86
C LYS A 193 16.58 -18.68 -13.03
N PRO A 194 17.60 -19.32 -13.62
CA PRO A 194 17.43 -20.24 -14.75
C PRO A 194 16.33 -21.27 -14.51
N GLU A 195 16.27 -21.84 -13.31
CA GLU A 195 15.29 -22.89 -12.98
C GLU A 195 13.85 -22.39 -12.94
N PHE A 196 13.63 -21.08 -12.73
CA PHE A 196 12.29 -20.48 -12.79
C PHE A 196 11.97 -20.05 -14.22
N THR A 197 12.93 -19.45 -14.93
CA THR A 197 12.76 -19.02 -16.32
C THR A 197 12.52 -20.19 -17.27
N ASP A 198 13.17 -21.33 -17.05
CA ASP A 198 13.00 -22.54 -17.86
C ASP A 198 11.61 -23.16 -17.66
N TRP A 199 11.03 -22.99 -16.47
CA TRP A 199 9.68 -23.48 -16.16
C TRP A 199 8.56 -22.54 -16.64
N ALA A 200 8.69 -21.23 -16.37
CA ALA A 200 7.64 -20.25 -16.64
C ALA A 200 7.68 -19.71 -18.08
N GLY A 201 8.85 -19.71 -18.71
CA GLY A 201 9.14 -18.94 -19.92
C GLY A 201 9.53 -17.49 -19.60
N LEU A 202 10.45 -16.95 -20.41
CA LEU A 202 11.03 -15.62 -20.19
C LEU A 202 9.99 -14.48 -20.29
N ASP A 203 8.99 -14.62 -21.16
CA ASP A 203 7.96 -13.60 -21.34
C ASP A 203 7.08 -13.43 -20.10
N LEU A 204 6.65 -14.54 -19.50
CA LEU A 204 5.89 -14.50 -18.23
C LEU A 204 6.74 -13.88 -17.11
N VAL A 205 8.01 -14.26 -17.01
CA VAL A 205 8.93 -13.69 -16.01
C VAL A 205 9.05 -12.17 -16.15
N ARG A 206 9.19 -11.65 -17.37
CA ARG A 206 9.24 -10.20 -17.64
C ARG A 206 7.96 -9.50 -17.21
N ILE A 207 6.80 -10.09 -17.50
CA ILE A 207 5.49 -9.55 -17.08
C ILE A 207 5.40 -9.49 -15.55
N LEU A 208 5.79 -10.57 -14.85
CA LEU A 208 5.79 -10.62 -13.39
C LEU A 208 6.75 -9.61 -12.76
N ILE A 209 7.94 -9.40 -13.34
CA ILE A 209 8.87 -8.35 -12.91
C ILE A 209 8.23 -6.97 -13.08
N GLY A 210 7.56 -6.73 -14.22
CA GLY A 210 6.82 -5.50 -14.45
C GLY A 210 5.76 -5.25 -13.38
N PHE A 211 5.02 -6.29 -13.00
CA PHE A 211 4.05 -6.24 -11.89
C PHE A 211 4.71 -5.87 -10.56
N VAL A 212 5.80 -6.56 -10.18
CA VAL A 212 6.57 -6.29 -8.95
C VAL A 212 7.03 -4.84 -8.89
N MET A 213 7.69 -4.37 -9.95
CA MET A 213 8.21 -3.00 -10.01
C MET A 213 7.08 -1.97 -9.91
N PHE A 214 5.97 -2.19 -10.63
CA PHE A 214 4.84 -1.27 -10.63
C PHE A 214 4.24 -1.09 -9.24
N TYR A 215 3.87 -2.19 -8.55
CA TYR A 215 3.23 -2.05 -7.24
C TYR A 215 4.20 -1.59 -6.16
N CYS A 216 5.48 -1.99 -6.19
CA CYS A 216 6.48 -1.51 -5.24
C CYS A 216 6.66 0.01 -5.35
N ILE A 217 6.78 0.54 -6.56
CA ILE A 217 6.92 1.99 -6.79
C ILE A 217 5.65 2.72 -6.36
N LEU A 218 4.47 2.24 -6.77
CA LEU A 218 3.20 2.89 -6.44
C LEU A 218 2.98 2.96 -4.91
N ILE A 219 3.27 1.87 -4.19
CA ILE A 219 3.13 1.82 -2.73
C ILE A 219 4.19 2.69 -2.04
N ALA A 220 5.43 2.69 -2.53
CA ALA A 220 6.48 3.57 -2.02
C ALA A 220 6.10 5.04 -2.17
N VAL A 221 5.72 5.47 -3.38
CA VAL A 221 5.31 6.86 -3.67
C VAL A 221 4.12 7.28 -2.82
N THR A 222 3.06 6.46 -2.76
CA THR A 222 1.87 6.79 -1.96
C THR A 222 2.19 6.87 -0.46
N THR A 223 3.13 6.06 0.05
CA THR A 223 3.59 6.11 1.43
C THR A 223 4.40 7.38 1.70
N ILE A 224 5.31 7.76 0.80
CA ILE A 224 6.10 9.01 0.88
C ILE A 224 5.18 10.22 0.87
N MET A 225 4.22 10.28 -0.06
CA MET A 225 3.25 11.39 -0.14
C MET A 225 2.43 11.54 1.15
N LYS A 226 2.03 10.42 1.78
CA LYS A 226 1.35 10.44 3.08
C LYS A 226 2.25 10.95 4.21
N CYS A 227 3.55 10.64 4.15
CA CYS A 227 4.52 11.13 5.12
C CYS A 227 4.74 12.65 4.98
N LEU A 228 4.96 13.13 3.75
CA LEU A 228 5.19 14.55 3.46
C LEU A 228 4.00 15.44 3.83
N LYS A 229 2.75 14.96 3.69
CA LYS A 229 1.56 15.73 4.08
C LYS A 229 1.33 15.84 5.59
N ARG A 230 2.02 15.03 6.39
CA ARG A 230 1.89 15.02 7.86
C ARG A 230 2.92 15.94 8.53
N ILE A 231 3.98 16.31 7.82
CA ILE A 231 4.98 17.30 8.22
C ILE A 231 4.46 18.68 7.81
#